data_AF-A0A3M1UD37-F1
#
_entry.id   AF-A0A3M1UD37-F1
#
_cell.length_a   1.000
_cell.length_b   1.000
_cell.length_c   1.000
_cell.angle_alpha   90.00
_cell.angle_beta   90.00
_cell.angle_gamma   90.00
#
_symmetry.space_group_name_H-M   'P 1'
#
loop_
_entity.id
_entity.type
_entity.pdbx_description
1 polymer ?
#
loop_
_entity_poly.entity_id
_entity_poly.type
_entity_poly.pdbx_seq_one_letter_code
_entity_poly.pdbx_strand_id
1 'polypeptide(L)'
;MPVRPSEGKCEVVLYTPDHDATFSDLDERHIRKLIEVWLDRYADLSSQKEVRYVYIFENKGKEIGVTLTHPHGQIYAYPFVPALVQRRLDAQRSDPHRFQRWLDWELSEAKRIVHANAHWVLLVPFFARYPYELHVVPRRRANDLRALSDEEKAALASALKIAARTLDNLFGFSMPYILSLFQYWESWAALSFEFTPPYRTATKLKYLAGSEAGCGVFINDALPEDTARTLRERLAT
;
A
#
# COMPACT_ATOMS: atom_id res chain seq x y z
N MET A 1 29.11 -20.72 -5.13
CA MET A 1 28.50 -20.35 -6.43
C MET A 1 28.87 -18.91 -6.75
N PRO A 2 29.21 -18.57 -8.00
CA PRO A 2 29.35 -17.17 -8.39
C PRO A 2 27.99 -16.47 -8.26
N VAL A 3 27.99 -15.25 -7.72
CA VAL A 3 26.80 -14.39 -7.56
C VAL A 3 26.98 -13.11 -8.36
N ARG A 4 25.88 -12.51 -8.84
CA ARG A 4 25.92 -11.21 -9.51
C ARG A 4 26.16 -10.09 -8.48
N PRO A 5 26.76 -8.94 -8.87
CA PRO A 5 26.84 -7.78 -8.00
C PRO A 5 25.45 -7.30 -7.54
N SER A 6 25.38 -6.78 -6.31
CA SER A 6 24.17 -6.16 -5.76
C SER A 6 24.02 -4.72 -6.27
N GLU A 7 23.70 -4.60 -7.56
CA GLU A 7 23.35 -3.32 -8.19
C GLU A 7 21.95 -2.85 -7.71
N GLY A 8 21.70 -1.55 -7.72
CA GLY A 8 20.43 -0.98 -7.27
C GLY A 8 20.62 0.35 -6.53
N LYS A 9 19.51 0.94 -6.10
CA LYS A 9 19.50 2.20 -5.33
C LYS A 9 18.53 2.11 -4.16
N CYS A 10 18.89 2.73 -3.05
CA CYS A 10 18.05 2.85 -1.87
C CYS A 10 17.97 4.33 -1.49
N GLU A 11 16.76 4.85 -1.41
CA GLU A 11 16.49 6.23 -1.00
C GLU A 11 15.60 6.26 0.24
N VAL A 12 15.77 7.31 1.04
CA VAL A 12 14.92 7.62 2.19
C VAL A 12 14.19 8.91 1.87
N VAL A 13 12.88 8.93 2.08
CA VAL A 13 12.02 10.10 1.86
C VAL A 13 11.52 10.58 3.21
N LEU A 14 12.05 11.70 3.70
CA LEU A 14 11.53 12.34 4.92
C LEU A 14 10.20 13.02 4.58
N TYR A 15 9.15 12.68 5.33
CA TYR A 15 7.81 13.17 4.98
C TYR A 15 7.58 14.61 5.42
N THR A 16 8.16 15.04 6.53
CA THR A 16 7.93 16.36 7.12
C THR A 16 9.13 16.76 7.97
N PRO A 17 9.42 18.06 8.15
CA PRO A 17 10.42 18.49 9.13
C PRO A 17 10.00 18.23 10.59
N ASP A 18 8.70 18.03 10.85
CA ASP A 18 8.19 17.74 12.19
C ASP A 18 8.56 16.30 12.60
N HIS A 19 9.32 16.17 13.69
CA HIS A 19 9.83 14.88 14.15
C HIS A 19 8.77 13.98 14.77
N ASP A 20 7.76 14.57 15.41
CA ASP A 20 6.78 13.84 16.20
C ASP A 20 5.49 13.57 15.41
N ALA A 21 5.39 14.09 14.18
CA ALA A 21 4.28 13.84 13.29
C ALA A 21 4.32 12.41 12.70
N THR A 22 3.15 11.92 12.32
CA THR A 22 2.96 10.69 11.55
C THR A 22 2.28 10.99 10.21
N PHE A 23 2.23 10.01 9.30
CA PHE A 23 1.57 10.19 8.00
C PHE A 23 0.11 10.66 8.12
N SER A 24 -0.63 10.20 9.13
CA SER A 24 -2.03 10.56 9.37
C SER A 24 -2.23 12.00 9.86
N ASP A 25 -1.19 12.62 10.41
CA ASP A 25 -1.21 14.02 10.88
C ASP A 25 -1.05 15.02 9.72
N LEU A 26 -0.42 14.58 8.61
CA LEU A 26 -0.17 15.40 7.44
C LEU A 26 -1.50 15.85 6.80
N ASP A 27 -1.59 17.12 6.40
CA ASP A 27 -2.74 17.59 5.62
C ASP A 27 -2.72 17.02 4.18
N GLU A 28 -3.88 17.05 3.51
CA GLU A 28 -4.00 16.47 2.16
C GLU A 28 -3.10 17.18 1.14
N ARG A 29 -2.80 18.48 1.32
CA ARG A 29 -1.90 19.22 0.44
C ARG A 29 -0.46 18.74 0.61
N HIS A 30 -0.07 18.40 1.82
CA HIS A 30 1.24 17.87 2.13
C HIS A 30 1.40 16.43 1.63
N ILE A 31 0.39 15.58 1.82
CA ILE A 31 0.36 14.23 1.23
C ILE A 31 0.40 14.32 -0.30
N ARG A 32 -0.29 15.29 -0.91
CA ARG A 32 -0.21 15.56 -2.35
C ARG A 32 1.22 15.87 -2.81
N LYS A 33 1.98 16.65 -2.04
CA LYS A 33 3.42 16.90 -2.33
C LYS A 33 4.25 15.64 -2.19
N LEU A 34 3.98 14.81 -1.19
CA LEU A 34 4.67 13.53 -1.03
C LEU A 34 4.40 12.58 -2.21
N ILE A 35 3.18 12.55 -2.72
CA ILE A 35 2.84 11.83 -3.97
C ILE A 35 3.66 12.35 -5.16
N GLU A 36 3.89 13.67 -5.27
CA GLU A 36 4.78 14.22 -6.30
C GLU A 36 6.24 13.78 -6.12
N VAL A 37 6.74 13.70 -4.89
CA VAL A 37 8.07 13.15 -4.62
C VAL A 37 8.15 11.70 -5.06
N TRP A 38 7.16 10.86 -4.71
CA TRP A 38 7.10 9.48 -5.16
C TRP A 38 7.06 9.35 -6.68
N LEU A 39 6.30 10.22 -7.35
CA LEU A 39 6.21 10.28 -8.81
C LEU A 39 7.56 10.65 -9.46
N ASP A 40 8.21 11.70 -8.97
CA ASP A 40 9.52 12.16 -9.43
C ASP A 40 10.57 11.05 -9.30
N ARG A 41 10.72 10.49 -8.09
CA ARG A 41 11.69 9.43 -7.83
C ARG A 41 11.39 8.17 -8.63
N TYR A 42 10.11 7.80 -8.78
CA TYR A 42 9.73 6.66 -9.61
C TYR A 42 10.09 6.88 -11.08
N ALA A 43 9.83 8.07 -11.63
CA ALA A 43 10.15 8.39 -13.02
C ALA A 43 11.67 8.34 -13.28
N ASP A 44 12.47 8.94 -12.40
CA ASP A 44 13.93 8.92 -12.48
C ASP A 44 14.49 7.50 -12.36
N LEU A 45 14.16 6.78 -11.28
CA LEU A 45 14.69 5.45 -11.00
C LEU A 45 14.27 4.42 -12.04
N SER A 46 13.02 4.46 -12.51
CA SER A 46 12.53 3.50 -13.52
C SER A 46 13.11 3.73 -14.92
N SER A 47 13.73 4.88 -15.18
CA SER A 47 14.40 5.18 -16.45
C SER A 47 15.82 4.59 -16.56
N GLN A 48 16.39 4.15 -15.43
CA GLN A 48 17.75 3.62 -15.36
C GLN A 48 17.81 2.19 -15.91
N LYS A 49 18.79 1.91 -16.77
CA LYS A 49 18.87 0.66 -17.55
C LYS A 49 19.03 -0.58 -16.67
N GLU A 50 19.72 -0.43 -15.55
CA GLU A 50 19.97 -1.46 -14.55
C GLU A 50 18.76 -1.73 -13.66
N VAL A 51 17.80 -0.81 -13.57
CA VAL A 51 16.62 -0.94 -12.70
C VAL A 51 15.52 -1.73 -13.41
N ARG A 52 15.01 -2.75 -12.73
CA ARG A 52 13.92 -3.60 -13.20
C ARG A 52 12.63 -3.41 -12.40
N TYR A 53 12.73 -2.91 -11.17
CA TYR A 53 11.56 -2.61 -10.34
C TYR A 53 11.86 -1.51 -9.33
N VAL A 54 10.93 -0.57 -9.15
CA VAL A 54 11.00 0.47 -8.11
C VAL A 54 9.89 0.19 -7.11
N TYR A 55 10.27 -0.05 -5.85
CA TYR A 55 9.36 -0.33 -4.75
C TYR A 55 9.39 0.81 -3.74
N ILE A 56 8.25 1.48 -3.59
CA ILE A 56 8.05 2.59 -2.65
C ILE A 56 7.26 2.06 -1.47
N PHE A 57 7.76 2.27 -0.25
CA PHE A 57 7.13 1.74 0.95
C PHE A 57 7.42 2.59 2.19
N GLU A 58 6.64 2.39 3.24
CA GLU A 58 6.83 2.95 4.58
C GLU A 58 6.73 1.83 5.60
N ASN A 59 7.59 1.87 6.63
CA ASN A 59 7.39 1.12 7.86
C ASN A 59 7.09 2.13 8.98
N LYS A 60 5.89 2.09 9.55
CA LYS A 60 5.48 2.89 10.72
C LYS A 60 5.36 1.99 11.95
N GLY A 61 6.00 2.39 13.06
CA GLY A 61 5.84 1.76 14.38
C GLY A 61 6.93 0.74 14.76
N LYS A 62 7.26 0.68 16.06
CA LYS A 62 8.39 -0.11 16.58
C LYS A 62 8.15 -1.62 16.48
N GLU A 63 6.88 -2.02 16.51
CA GLU A 63 6.39 -3.40 16.44
C GLU A 63 6.78 -4.10 15.13
N ILE A 64 7.09 -3.34 14.07
CA ILE A 64 7.55 -3.85 12.77
C ILE A 64 9.03 -3.51 12.50
N GLY A 65 9.81 -3.26 13.56
CA GLY A 65 11.26 -3.11 13.48
C GLY A 65 11.76 -1.70 13.15
N VAL A 66 10.89 -0.68 13.23
CA VAL A 66 11.29 0.72 13.03
C VAL A 66 12.05 1.22 14.25
N THR A 67 13.31 1.61 14.05
CA THR A 67 14.16 2.20 15.09
C THR A 67 14.27 3.72 14.99
N LEU A 68 14.05 4.29 13.80
CA LEU A 68 14.00 5.73 13.56
C LEU A 68 12.55 6.22 13.63
N THR A 69 12.22 7.05 14.62
CA THR A 69 10.84 7.49 14.89
C THR A 69 10.35 8.61 13.97
N HIS A 70 11.26 9.35 13.33
CA HIS A 70 10.92 10.42 12.41
C HIS A 70 10.12 9.88 11.21
N PRO A 71 9.04 10.53 10.75
CA PRO A 71 8.19 10.03 9.67
C PRO A 71 8.92 9.97 8.34
N HIS A 72 9.13 8.76 7.81
CA HIS A 72 9.86 8.55 6.57
C HIS A 72 9.39 7.32 5.79
N GLY A 73 9.50 7.41 4.48
CA GLY A 73 9.37 6.29 3.55
C GLY A 73 10.73 5.89 2.97
N GLN A 74 10.73 4.81 2.22
CA GLN A 74 11.89 4.26 1.54
C GLN A 74 11.54 3.92 0.09
N ILE A 75 12.54 4.02 -0.79
CA ILE A 75 12.41 3.63 -2.20
C ILE A 75 13.57 2.71 -2.55
N TYR A 76 13.27 1.48 -2.91
CA TYR A 76 14.26 0.51 -3.37
C TYR A 76 14.10 0.28 -4.88
N ALA A 77 15.16 0.56 -5.64
CA ALA A 77 15.27 0.27 -7.05
C ALA A 77 16.08 -1.01 -7.25
N TYR A 78 15.39 -2.10 -7.59
CA TYR A 78 15.97 -3.43 -7.74
C TYR A 78 16.42 -3.70 -9.18
N PRO A 79 17.52 -4.44 -9.40
CA PRO A 79 17.97 -4.87 -10.72
C PRO A 79 17.29 -6.18 -11.18
N PHE A 80 16.25 -6.59 -10.46
CA PHE A 80 15.38 -7.73 -10.78
C PHE A 80 13.95 -7.41 -10.37
N VAL A 81 12.98 -8.18 -10.87
CA VAL A 81 11.59 -8.09 -10.44
C VAL A 81 11.41 -8.99 -9.22
N PRO A 82 11.01 -8.47 -8.04
CA PRO A 82 10.78 -9.30 -6.86
C PRO A 82 9.74 -10.39 -7.11
N ALA A 83 9.91 -11.57 -6.51
CA ALA A 83 9.07 -12.75 -6.81
C ALA A 83 7.57 -12.51 -6.57
N LEU A 84 7.19 -11.76 -5.53
CA LEU A 84 5.79 -11.39 -5.28
C LEU A 84 5.23 -10.50 -6.39
N VAL A 85 6.01 -9.52 -6.85
CA VAL A 85 5.64 -8.61 -7.95
C VAL A 85 5.47 -9.42 -9.24
N GLN A 86 6.39 -10.34 -9.53
CA GLN A 86 6.30 -11.21 -10.71
C GLN A 86 5.01 -12.05 -10.69
N ARG A 87 4.69 -12.68 -9.57
CA ARG A 87 3.44 -13.47 -9.42
C ARG A 87 2.19 -12.62 -9.63
N ARG A 88 2.16 -11.39 -9.09
CA ARG A 88 1.05 -10.45 -9.29
C ARG A 88 0.91 -10.04 -10.76
N LEU A 89 2.04 -9.79 -11.41
CA LEU A 89 2.08 -9.44 -12.82
C LEU A 89 1.60 -10.60 -13.69
N ASP A 90 2.02 -11.83 -13.42
CA ASP A 90 1.59 -13.02 -14.16
C ASP A 90 0.09 -13.31 -13.98
N ALA A 91 -0.44 -13.11 -12.76
CA ALA A 91 -1.87 -13.25 -12.49
C ALA A 91 -2.71 -12.23 -13.29
N GLN A 92 -2.25 -10.98 -13.38
CA GLN A 92 -2.89 -9.94 -14.20
C GLN A 92 -2.66 -10.18 -15.70
N ARG A 93 -1.53 -10.77 -16.11
CA ARG A 93 -1.25 -11.10 -17.52
C ARG A 93 -2.19 -12.19 -18.03
N SER A 94 -2.46 -13.19 -17.19
CA SER A 94 -3.38 -14.29 -17.53
C SER A 94 -4.79 -13.81 -17.86
N ASP A 95 -5.14 -12.61 -17.38
CA ASP A 95 -6.45 -12.02 -17.52
C ASP A 95 -6.37 -10.50 -17.32
N PRO A 96 -6.14 -9.73 -18.40
CA PRO A 96 -6.00 -8.27 -18.36
C PRO A 96 -7.20 -7.53 -17.76
N HIS A 97 -8.37 -8.18 -17.71
CA HIS A 97 -9.59 -7.60 -17.13
C HIS A 97 -9.80 -8.01 -15.66
N ARG A 98 -8.92 -8.83 -15.09
CA ARG A 98 -9.02 -9.36 -13.71
C ARG A 98 -9.25 -8.26 -12.70
N PHE A 99 -8.44 -7.20 -12.74
CA PHE A 99 -8.55 -6.08 -11.82
C PHE A 99 -9.92 -5.41 -11.91
N GLN A 100 -10.36 -5.05 -13.12
CA GLN A 100 -11.63 -4.36 -13.30
C GLN A 100 -12.81 -5.24 -12.88
N ARG A 101 -12.82 -6.52 -13.27
CA ARG A 101 -13.90 -7.45 -12.86
C ARG A 101 -13.95 -7.66 -11.35
N TRP A 102 -12.79 -7.75 -10.69
CA TRP A 102 -12.73 -7.82 -9.24
C TRP A 102 -13.28 -6.53 -8.61
N LEU A 103 -12.84 -5.36 -9.09
CA LEU A 103 -13.31 -4.09 -8.57
C LEU A 103 -14.81 -3.88 -8.80
N ASP A 104 -15.34 -4.24 -9.97
CA ASP A 104 -16.77 -4.15 -10.30
C ASP A 104 -17.59 -5.03 -9.35
N TRP A 105 -17.10 -6.23 -9.02
CA TRP A 105 -17.72 -7.12 -8.02
C TRP A 105 -17.66 -6.54 -6.60
N GLU A 106 -16.52 -5.96 -6.19
CA GLU A 106 -16.42 -5.28 -4.89
C GLU A 106 -17.39 -4.09 -4.80
N LEU A 107 -17.54 -3.33 -5.89
CA LEU A 107 -18.48 -2.21 -6.00
C LEU A 107 -19.94 -2.67 -5.99
N SER A 108 -20.27 -3.79 -6.64
CA SER A 108 -21.65 -4.31 -6.66
C SER A 108 -22.08 -4.86 -5.31
N GLU A 109 -21.18 -5.55 -4.61
CA GLU A 109 -21.47 -6.12 -3.29
C GLU A 109 -21.40 -5.07 -2.18
N ALA A 110 -20.47 -4.10 -2.30
CA ALA A 110 -20.17 -3.05 -1.32
C ALA A 110 -19.88 -3.52 0.13
N LYS A 111 -19.82 -4.83 0.39
CA LYS A 111 -19.63 -5.41 1.72
C LYS A 111 -18.28 -5.05 2.33
N ARG A 112 -17.25 -5.00 1.50
CA ARG A 112 -15.84 -4.82 1.89
C ARG A 112 -15.29 -3.42 1.66
N ILE A 113 -16.08 -2.53 1.06
CA ILE A 113 -15.70 -1.13 0.86
C ILE A 113 -15.75 -0.41 2.19
N VAL A 114 -14.64 0.20 2.57
CA VAL A 114 -14.53 1.04 3.76
C VAL A 114 -14.85 2.49 3.41
N HIS A 115 -14.24 3.02 2.36
CA HIS A 115 -14.52 4.37 1.86
C HIS A 115 -14.32 4.43 0.34
N ALA A 116 -14.98 5.36 -0.34
CA ALA A 116 -14.71 5.64 -1.74
C ALA A 116 -14.92 7.12 -2.03
N ASN A 117 -14.08 7.66 -2.91
CA ASN A 117 -14.27 8.97 -3.50
C ASN A 117 -14.46 8.85 -5.02
N ALA A 118 -14.41 9.97 -5.75
CA ALA A 118 -14.64 9.97 -7.19
C ALA A 118 -13.69 9.06 -7.97
N HIS A 119 -12.44 8.89 -7.51
CA HIS A 119 -11.36 8.23 -8.24
C HIS A 119 -10.77 7.00 -7.55
N TRP A 120 -10.99 6.83 -6.25
CA TRP A 120 -10.34 5.77 -5.45
C TRP A 120 -11.34 5.02 -4.58
N VAL A 121 -11.04 3.74 -4.36
CA VAL A 121 -11.76 2.87 -3.43
C VAL A 121 -10.78 2.39 -2.37
N LEU A 122 -11.13 2.62 -1.11
CA LEU A 122 -10.50 2.05 0.06
C LEU A 122 -11.34 0.86 0.53
N LEU A 123 -10.76 -0.34 0.52
CA LEU A 123 -11.46 -1.57 0.90
C LEU A 123 -10.56 -2.55 1.65
N VAL A 124 -11.19 -3.51 2.32
CA VAL A 124 -10.53 -4.73 2.79
C VAL A 124 -10.65 -5.77 1.68
N PRO A 125 -9.58 -6.19 0.99
CA PRO A 125 -9.72 -7.12 -0.13
C PRO A 125 -10.30 -8.46 0.33
N PHE A 126 -11.11 -9.12 -0.51
CA PHE A 126 -11.60 -10.48 -0.22
C PHE A 126 -10.47 -11.48 0.09
N PHE A 127 -9.28 -11.25 -0.45
CA PHE A 127 -8.07 -12.05 -0.25
C PHE A 127 -7.12 -11.45 0.82
N ALA A 128 -7.64 -10.69 1.79
CA ALA A 128 -6.85 -10.07 2.85
C ALA A 128 -6.01 -11.10 3.64
N ARG A 129 -4.73 -10.80 3.79
CA ARG A 129 -3.73 -11.62 4.49
C ARG A 129 -3.60 -11.21 5.96
N TYR A 130 -3.82 -9.93 6.26
CA TYR A 130 -3.82 -9.37 7.61
C TYR A 130 -5.24 -9.02 8.06
N PRO A 131 -5.55 -9.11 9.36
CA PRO A 131 -6.91 -8.88 9.87
C PRO A 131 -7.50 -7.52 9.52
N TYR A 132 -6.67 -6.46 9.49
CA TYR A 132 -7.06 -5.09 9.12
C TYR A 132 -6.31 -4.60 7.88
N GLU A 133 -6.01 -5.49 6.93
CA GLU A 133 -5.42 -5.11 5.64
C GLU A 133 -6.34 -4.15 4.88
N LEU A 134 -5.77 -3.05 4.40
CA LEU A 134 -6.48 -2.04 3.62
C LEU A 134 -5.81 -1.82 2.28
N HIS A 135 -6.59 -1.84 1.21
CA HIS A 135 -6.14 -1.54 -0.14
C HIS A 135 -6.79 -0.24 -0.62
N VAL A 136 -5.98 0.70 -1.12
CA VAL A 136 -6.45 1.87 -1.88
C VAL A 136 -6.13 1.62 -3.35
N VAL A 137 -7.18 1.46 -4.14
CA VAL A 137 -7.11 1.11 -5.56
C VAL A 137 -7.87 2.12 -6.43
N PRO A 138 -7.39 2.40 -7.65
CA PRO A 138 -8.03 3.40 -8.50
C PRO A 138 -9.31 2.81 -9.14
N ARG A 139 -10.35 3.62 -9.27
CA ARG A 139 -11.60 3.26 -9.95
C ARG A 139 -11.40 2.97 -11.43
N ARG A 140 -10.55 3.78 -12.06
CA ARG A 140 -10.04 3.59 -13.41
C ARG A 140 -8.69 2.89 -13.30
N ARG A 141 -8.47 1.83 -14.08
CA ARG A 141 -7.15 1.18 -14.11
C ARG A 141 -6.04 2.18 -14.49
N ALA A 142 -5.02 2.22 -13.65
CA ALA A 142 -3.75 2.91 -13.87
C ALA A 142 -2.62 1.99 -13.40
N ASN A 143 -1.57 1.82 -14.20
CA ASN A 143 -0.47 0.89 -13.92
C ASN A 143 0.58 1.47 -12.96
N ASP A 144 0.76 2.79 -12.96
CA ASP A 144 1.67 3.53 -12.10
C ASP A 144 1.19 4.98 -11.88
N LEU A 145 1.89 5.73 -11.03
CA LEU A 145 1.54 7.11 -10.67
C LEU A 145 1.61 8.10 -11.84
N ARG A 146 2.38 7.81 -12.89
CA ARG A 146 2.50 8.68 -14.08
C ARG A 146 1.24 8.65 -14.93
N ALA A 147 0.47 7.57 -14.84
CA ALA A 147 -0.79 7.39 -15.56
C ALA A 147 -1.99 8.10 -14.90
N LEU A 148 -1.79 8.81 -13.78
CA LEU A 148 -2.83 9.51 -13.04
C LEU A 148 -2.94 10.98 -13.45
N SER A 149 -4.17 11.51 -13.53
CA SER A 149 -4.41 12.95 -13.66
C SER A 149 -4.13 13.68 -12.34
N ASP A 150 -4.09 15.02 -12.37
CA ASP A 150 -3.87 15.80 -11.15
C ASP A 150 -5.06 15.72 -10.18
N GLU A 151 -6.29 15.61 -10.69
CA GLU A 151 -7.49 15.36 -9.88
C GLU A 151 -7.43 13.98 -9.21
N GLU A 152 -6.98 12.95 -9.95
CA GLU A 152 -6.81 11.60 -9.40
C GLU A 152 -5.74 11.59 -8.30
N LYS A 153 -4.62 12.31 -8.47
CA LYS A 153 -3.59 12.43 -7.43
C LYS A 153 -4.06 13.23 -6.21
N ALA A 154 -4.88 14.27 -6.40
CA ALA A 154 -5.50 15.00 -5.30
C ALA A 154 -6.46 14.12 -4.50
N ALA A 155 -7.32 13.36 -5.19
CA ALA A 155 -8.23 12.41 -4.56
C ALA A 155 -7.49 11.25 -3.88
N LEU A 156 -6.31 10.87 -4.37
CA LEU A 156 -5.46 9.86 -3.74
C LEU A 156 -4.95 10.33 -2.38
N ALA A 157 -4.53 11.60 -2.27
CA ALA A 157 -4.04 12.16 -1.02
C ALA A 157 -5.08 12.05 0.10
N SER A 158 -6.33 12.40 -0.21
CA SER A 158 -7.47 12.23 0.70
C SER A 158 -7.69 10.76 1.07
N ALA A 159 -7.69 9.84 0.08
CA ALA A 159 -7.91 8.41 0.33
C ALA A 159 -6.83 7.78 1.23
N LEU A 160 -5.55 8.11 1.01
CA LEU A 160 -4.44 7.64 1.85
C LEU A 160 -4.52 8.21 3.27
N LYS A 161 -4.90 9.48 3.42
CA LYS A 161 -5.11 10.09 4.74
C LYS A 161 -6.23 9.39 5.51
N ILE A 162 -7.37 9.16 4.85
CA ILE A 162 -8.51 8.46 5.45
C ILE A 162 -8.10 7.05 5.86
N ALA A 163 -7.35 6.31 5.02
CA ALA A 163 -6.85 4.98 5.35
C ALA A 163 -6.00 4.99 6.63
N ALA A 164 -4.98 5.86 6.70
CA ALA A 164 -4.10 5.96 7.85
C ALA A 164 -4.85 6.37 9.14
N ARG A 165 -5.72 7.39 9.07
CA ARG A 165 -6.52 7.84 10.23
C ARG A 165 -7.53 6.80 10.69
N THR A 166 -8.14 6.05 9.77
CA THR A 166 -9.07 4.96 10.12
C THR A 166 -8.36 3.86 10.90
N LEU A 167 -7.12 3.55 10.53
CA LEU A 167 -6.29 2.59 11.28
C LEU A 167 -5.93 3.09 12.68
N ASP A 168 -5.55 4.37 12.83
CA ASP A 168 -5.25 4.96 14.14
C ASP A 168 -6.50 4.97 15.05
N ASN A 169 -7.67 5.30 14.47
CA ASN A 169 -8.94 5.31 15.19
C ASN A 169 -9.44 3.92 15.62
N LEU A 170 -8.98 2.85 14.96
CA LEU A 170 -9.48 1.50 15.19
C LEU A 170 -9.33 1.06 16.66
N PHE A 171 -8.16 1.33 17.25
CA PHE A 171 -7.84 0.99 18.64
C PHE A 171 -7.45 2.20 19.50
N GLY A 172 -7.55 3.41 18.97
CA GLY A 172 -7.29 4.65 19.73
C GLY A 172 -5.80 4.91 19.99
N PHE A 173 -4.91 4.39 19.15
CA PHE A 173 -3.47 4.66 19.18
C PHE A 173 -2.92 4.74 17.75
N SER A 174 -1.74 5.34 17.58
CA SER A 174 -1.05 5.40 16.29
C SER A 174 -0.70 3.98 15.81
N MET A 175 -1.50 3.43 14.89
CA MET A 175 -1.40 2.06 14.41
C MET A 175 -0.12 1.86 13.60
N PRO A 176 0.74 0.89 13.97
CA PRO A 176 1.84 0.47 13.12
C PRO A 176 1.32 -0.17 11.83
N TYR A 177 2.03 0.06 10.73
CA TYR A 177 1.70 -0.57 9.45
C TYR A 177 2.91 -0.57 8.52
N ILE A 178 2.87 -1.47 7.54
CA ILE A 178 3.66 -1.33 6.33
C ILE A 178 2.74 -0.75 5.25
N LEU A 179 3.11 0.37 4.66
CA LEU A 179 2.46 0.91 3.46
C LEU A 179 3.30 0.51 2.26
N SER A 180 2.70 -0.17 1.30
CA SER A 180 3.38 -0.67 0.11
C SER A 180 2.71 -0.12 -1.14
N LEU A 181 3.48 0.46 -2.04
CA LEU A 181 3.00 0.90 -3.35
C LEU A 181 3.48 -0.07 -4.43
N PHE A 182 2.54 -0.87 -4.96
CA PHE A 182 2.79 -1.75 -6.09
C PHE A 182 2.43 -1.03 -7.38
N GLN A 183 3.42 -0.85 -8.26
CA GLN A 183 3.28 -0.25 -9.58
C GLN A 183 3.85 -1.19 -10.65
N TYR A 184 3.52 -0.95 -11.93
CA TYR A 184 3.86 -1.84 -13.03
C TYR A 184 4.16 -1.05 -14.31
N TRP A 185 5.02 -1.57 -15.18
CA TRP A 185 5.35 -0.98 -16.49
C TRP A 185 4.40 -1.42 -17.62
N GLU A 186 3.49 -2.34 -17.31
CA GLU A 186 2.52 -2.90 -18.25
C GLU A 186 1.17 -2.18 -18.09
N SER A 187 0.64 -1.58 -19.16
CA SER A 187 -0.60 -0.77 -19.12
C SER A 187 -1.87 -1.55 -18.78
N TRP A 188 -1.83 -2.88 -18.90
CA TRP A 188 -2.93 -3.77 -18.51
C TRP A 188 -2.92 -4.13 -17.02
N ALA A 189 -1.83 -3.84 -16.29
CA ALA A 189 -1.76 -4.03 -14.86
C ALA A 189 -2.31 -2.80 -14.11
N ALA A 190 -2.73 -3.00 -12.86
CA ALA A 190 -3.27 -1.97 -11.99
C ALA A 190 -2.40 -1.79 -10.75
N LEU A 191 -2.05 -0.55 -10.42
CA LEU A 191 -1.36 -0.19 -9.19
C LEU A 191 -2.26 -0.41 -7.96
N SER A 192 -1.64 -0.61 -6.81
CA SER A 192 -2.32 -0.60 -5.51
C SER A 192 -1.44 0.00 -4.42
N PHE A 193 -2.08 0.67 -3.46
CA PHE A 193 -1.48 0.99 -2.17
C PHE A 193 -2.04 0.01 -1.14
N GLU A 194 -1.17 -0.62 -0.36
CA GLU A 194 -1.55 -1.65 0.61
C GLU A 194 -1.02 -1.30 1.99
N PHE A 195 -1.92 -1.15 2.96
CA PHE A 195 -1.57 -1.05 4.37
C PHE A 195 -1.72 -2.43 5.01
N THR A 196 -0.65 -2.95 5.60
CA THR A 196 -0.66 -4.22 6.35
C THR A 196 -0.30 -3.97 7.82
N PRO A 197 -1.27 -3.62 8.67
CA PRO A 197 -1.05 -3.44 10.09
C PRO A 197 -0.77 -4.80 10.76
N PRO A 198 0.17 -4.88 11.71
CA PRO A 198 0.54 -6.13 12.35
C PRO A 198 -0.41 -6.49 13.50
N TYR A 199 -1.22 -5.57 14.01
CA TYR A 199 -2.15 -5.88 15.10
C TYR A 199 -3.35 -6.66 14.59
N ARG A 200 -3.72 -7.73 15.31
CA ARG A 200 -4.97 -8.49 15.11
C ARG A 200 -6.06 -8.18 16.15
N THR A 201 -5.65 -7.67 17.30
CA THR A 201 -6.52 -7.05 18.31
C THR A 201 -5.79 -5.83 18.88
N ALA A 202 -6.43 -5.03 19.74
CA ALA A 202 -5.79 -3.88 20.39
C ALA A 202 -4.52 -4.24 21.21
N THR A 203 -4.31 -5.51 21.55
CA THR A 203 -3.22 -5.96 22.43
C THR A 203 -2.39 -7.11 21.86
N LYS A 204 -2.71 -7.61 20.66
CA LYS A 204 -2.03 -8.77 20.07
C LYS A 204 -1.58 -8.48 18.64
N LEU A 205 -0.32 -8.81 18.38
CA LEU A 205 0.27 -8.82 17.05
C LEU A 205 0.01 -10.14 16.33
N LYS A 206 -0.11 -10.07 15.00
CA LYS A 206 0.02 -11.16 14.05
C LYS A 206 1.50 -11.27 13.68
N TYR A 207 2.16 -12.26 14.23
CA TYR A 207 3.50 -12.64 13.80
C TYR A 207 3.39 -13.58 12.60
N LEU A 208 4.22 -13.35 11.59
CA LEU A 208 4.35 -14.26 10.45
C LEU A 208 5.16 -15.47 10.90
N ALA A 209 4.49 -16.60 11.14
CA ALA A 209 5.10 -17.81 11.66
C ALA A 209 5.43 -18.79 10.52
N GLY A 210 5.51 -20.09 10.79
CA GLY A 210 5.96 -21.09 9.82
C GLY A 210 5.14 -21.13 8.52
N SER A 211 3.82 -20.93 8.57
CA SER A 211 2.98 -20.94 7.36
C SER A 211 3.28 -19.73 6.47
N GLU A 212 3.29 -18.53 7.05
CA GLU A 212 3.53 -17.28 6.33
C GLU A 212 4.99 -17.12 5.90
N ALA A 213 5.93 -17.25 6.84
CA ALA A 213 7.35 -17.02 6.59
C ALA A 213 8.03 -18.19 5.87
N GLY A 214 7.60 -19.43 6.13
CA GLY A 214 8.18 -20.63 5.53
C GLY A 214 7.55 -21.00 4.18
N CYS A 215 6.22 -21.01 4.10
CA CYS A 215 5.49 -21.47 2.91
C CYS A 215 4.84 -20.34 2.10
N GLY A 216 4.77 -19.10 2.63
CA GLY A 216 4.08 -18.00 1.97
C GLY A 216 2.55 -18.13 1.98
N VAL A 217 1.98 -18.99 2.83
CA VAL A 217 0.53 -19.18 2.97
C VAL A 217 0.05 -18.39 4.18
N PHE A 218 -0.94 -17.51 3.98
CA PHE A 218 -1.46 -16.64 5.02
C PHE A 218 -2.71 -17.22 5.66
N ILE A 219 -2.74 -17.21 6.99
CA ILE A 219 -3.92 -17.56 7.78
C ILE A 219 -4.48 -16.26 8.36
N ASN A 220 -5.71 -15.92 7.99
CA ASN A 220 -6.44 -14.79 8.53
C ASN A 220 -7.66 -15.29 9.32
N ASP A 221 -7.71 -14.97 10.60
CA ASP A 221 -8.78 -15.37 11.53
C ASP A 221 -9.96 -14.38 11.55
N ALA A 222 -9.91 -13.32 10.72
CA ALA A 222 -10.98 -12.35 10.53
C ALA A 222 -11.59 -12.45 9.12
N LEU A 223 -12.92 -12.35 9.03
CA LEU A 223 -13.62 -12.23 7.77
C LEU A 223 -13.44 -10.79 7.21
N PRO A 224 -13.00 -10.63 5.95
CA PRO A 224 -12.85 -9.31 5.33
C PRO A 224 -14.09 -8.42 5.43
N GLU A 225 -15.29 -9.00 5.36
CA GLU A 225 -16.57 -8.31 5.45
C GLU A 225 -16.82 -7.70 6.84
N ASP A 226 -16.48 -8.44 7.90
CA ASP A 226 -16.64 -7.98 9.28
C ASP A 226 -15.56 -6.95 9.64
N THR A 227 -14.32 -7.16 9.16
CA THR A 227 -13.26 -6.15 9.24
C THR A 227 -13.69 -4.85 8.58
N ALA A 228 -14.20 -4.90 7.34
CA ALA A 228 -14.63 -3.70 6.63
C ALA A 228 -15.77 -2.97 7.35
N ARG A 229 -16.73 -3.71 7.93
CA ARG A 229 -17.78 -3.13 8.79
C ARG A 229 -17.17 -2.40 9.99
N THR A 230 -16.26 -3.04 10.70
CA THR A 230 -15.56 -2.46 11.86
C THR A 230 -14.80 -1.19 11.48
N LEU A 231 -14.07 -1.20 10.37
CA LEU A 231 -13.31 -0.03 9.90
C LEU A 231 -14.22 1.12 9.47
N ARG A 232 -15.38 0.84 8.86
CA ARG A 232 -16.38 1.88 8.54
C ARG A 232 -16.88 2.62 9.77
N GLU A 233 -17.13 1.90 10.87
CA GLU A 233 -17.54 2.48 12.14
C GLU A 233 -16.46 3.39 12.78
N ARG A 234 -15.21 3.32 12.29
CA ARG A 234 -14.05 4.06 12.77
C ARG A 234 -13.53 5.10 11.79
N LEU A 235 -14.24 5.32 10.68
CA LEU A 235 -13.88 6.30 9.66
C LEU A 235 -13.65 7.68 10.29
N ALA A 236 -12.46 8.22 10.08
CA ALA A 236 -12.21 9.64 10.27
C ALA A 236 -12.72 10.38 9.03
N THR A 237 -13.78 11.17 9.17
CA THR A 237 -14.14 12.19 8.16
C THR A 237 -13.37 13.48 8.41
#